data_AF-A0A2K3NFF4-F1
#
_entry.id   AF-A0A2K3NFF4-F1
#
_cell.length_a   1.000
_cell.length_b   1.000
_cell.length_c   1.000
_cell.angle_alpha   90.00
_cell.angle_beta   90.00
_cell.angle_gamma   90.00
#
_symmetry.space_group_name_H-M   'P 1'
#
loop_
_entity.id
_entity.type
_entity.pdbx_description
1 polymer ?
#
loop_
_entity_poly.entity_id
_entity_poly.type
_entity_poly.pdbx_seq_one_letter_code
_entity_poly.pdbx_strand_id
1 'polypeptide(L)'
;MYYVGKGETTHLFGTKVGPELSGEDKIWRILSALGNIALACSYATVVYDIMDTLKSYPSERIQMRKANVLGIITMTILFLLCGCFGYAAFGDHTPGNILTGFGFYEPFWLVAIGNVCIIIHMVGAYQVLAQPLFRIVEMGANMMWPRSDFINNERKHKIGSLTFNVNLFRLIWRTIFVIMATVIAMAMPFFNEFLALLGAFGFWPLIVFFPVQMHISQKQINRFSLKWCVLQLLSFVCFLISVAAAVGATHGISKNITKYKLFRYKQ
;
A
#
# COMPACT_ATOMS: atom_id res chain seq x y z
N MET A 1 -42.24 -9.63 -17.68
CA MET A 1 -42.22 -8.43 -18.54
C MET A 1 -40.89 -8.44 -19.26
N TYR A 2 -40.88 -8.90 -20.51
CA TYR A 2 -39.65 -9.10 -21.30
C TYR A 2 -39.31 -7.80 -22.01
N TYR A 3 -38.16 -7.20 -21.67
CA TYR A 3 -37.60 -6.12 -22.48
C TYR A 3 -36.73 -6.76 -23.57
N VAL A 4 -37.16 -6.58 -24.81
CA VAL A 4 -36.41 -6.96 -26.02
C VAL A 4 -35.20 -6.04 -26.13
N GLY A 5 -34.03 -6.56 -25.78
CA GLY A 5 -32.73 -5.90 -25.99
C GLY A 5 -31.85 -6.77 -26.88
N LYS A 6 -31.66 -6.30 -28.12
CA LYS A 6 -30.68 -6.74 -29.15
C LYS A 6 -29.77 -7.94 -28.78
N GLY A 7 -30.24 -9.16 -29.00
CA GLY A 7 -29.41 -10.30 -29.45
C GLY A 7 -28.20 -10.77 -28.63
N GLU A 8 -27.96 -10.30 -27.41
CA GLU A 8 -26.83 -10.78 -26.60
C GLU A 8 -27.24 -11.84 -25.57
N THR A 9 -26.46 -12.92 -25.50
CA THR A 9 -26.66 -14.02 -24.56
C THR A 9 -26.43 -13.57 -23.13
N THR A 10 -27.52 -13.40 -22.37
CA THR A 10 -27.47 -13.23 -20.91
C THR A 10 -27.27 -14.59 -20.23
N HIS A 11 -26.24 -14.68 -19.38
CA HIS A 11 -25.98 -15.86 -18.56
C HIS A 11 -26.65 -15.70 -17.18
N LEU A 12 -26.80 -16.80 -16.44
CA LEU A 12 -27.43 -16.83 -15.11
C LEU A 12 -26.81 -15.86 -14.08
N PHE A 13 -25.58 -15.38 -14.35
CA PHE A 13 -24.83 -14.42 -13.53
C PHE A 13 -24.78 -12.98 -14.10
N GLY A 14 -25.59 -12.66 -15.12
CA GLY A 14 -25.63 -11.32 -15.74
C GLY A 14 -24.85 -11.22 -17.06
N THR A 15 -24.65 -9.99 -17.54
CA THR A 15 -23.89 -9.67 -18.76
C THR A 15 -22.42 -10.05 -18.63
N LYS A 16 -21.75 -10.34 -19.75
CA LYS A 16 -20.30 -10.61 -19.76
C LYS A 16 -19.53 -9.33 -19.42
N VAL A 17 -19.14 -9.17 -18.17
CA VAL A 17 -18.25 -8.09 -17.69
C VAL A 17 -16.90 -8.21 -18.38
N GLY A 18 -16.45 -7.16 -19.07
CA GLY A 18 -15.19 -7.09 -19.82
C GLY A 18 -15.15 -8.05 -21.01
N PRO A 19 -15.99 -7.87 -22.05
CA PRO A 19 -16.05 -8.78 -23.20
C PRO A 19 -14.74 -8.80 -24.00
N GLU A 20 -13.93 -7.75 -23.92
CA GLU A 20 -12.64 -7.61 -24.62
C GLU A 20 -11.48 -8.37 -23.95
N LEU A 21 -11.66 -8.85 -22.71
CA LEU A 21 -10.61 -9.54 -21.95
C LEU A 21 -10.78 -11.06 -22.03
N SER A 22 -9.68 -11.76 -22.33
CA SER A 22 -9.60 -13.21 -22.17
C SER A 22 -9.88 -13.63 -20.72
N GLY A 23 -10.43 -14.83 -20.52
CA GLY A 23 -10.66 -15.38 -19.18
C GLY A 23 -9.39 -15.44 -18.34
N GLU A 24 -8.25 -15.74 -18.96
CA GLU A 24 -6.94 -15.74 -18.29
C GLU A 24 -6.55 -14.35 -17.79
N ASP A 25 -6.70 -13.32 -18.63
CA ASP A 25 -6.40 -11.94 -18.27
C ASP A 25 -7.27 -11.45 -17.10
N LYS A 26 -8.52 -11.91 -17.02
CA LYS A 26 -9.41 -11.62 -15.87
C LYS A 26 -8.87 -12.25 -14.59
N ILE A 27 -8.44 -13.51 -14.63
CA ILE A 27 -7.88 -14.20 -13.47
C ILE A 27 -6.61 -13.47 -12.99
N TRP A 28 -5.69 -13.13 -13.90
CA TRP A 28 -4.47 -12.40 -13.53
C TRP A 28 -4.77 -11.05 -12.87
N ARG A 29 -5.76 -10.31 -13.39
CA ARG A 29 -6.21 -9.05 -12.81
C ARG A 29 -6.85 -9.23 -11.42
N ILE A 30 -7.67 -10.27 -11.23
CA ILE A 30 -8.25 -10.59 -9.92
C ILE A 30 -7.15 -10.88 -8.89
N LEU A 31 -6.15 -11.70 -9.27
CA LEU A 31 -5.03 -12.01 -8.39
C LEU A 31 -4.24 -10.76 -8.00
N SER A 32 -3.92 -9.89 -8.96
CA SER A 32 -3.26 -8.61 -8.67
C SER A 32 -4.14 -7.70 -7.78
N ALA A 33 -5.45 -7.66 -8.02
CA ALA A 33 -6.40 -6.88 -7.21
C ALA A 33 -6.45 -7.35 -5.74
N LEU A 34 -6.32 -8.65 -5.46
CA LEU A 34 -6.20 -9.16 -4.09
C LEU A 34 -4.99 -8.56 -3.37
N GLY A 35 -3.86 -8.41 -4.06
CA GLY A 35 -2.68 -7.73 -3.52
C GLY A 35 -2.94 -6.26 -3.20
N ASN A 36 -3.65 -5.54 -4.07
CA ASN A 36 -4.03 -4.14 -3.83
C ASN A 36 -4.94 -3.99 -2.61
N ILE A 37 -5.93 -4.87 -2.46
CA ILE A 37 -6.81 -4.90 -1.28
C ILE A 37 -5.99 -5.21 -0.01
N ALA A 38 -5.09 -6.19 -0.09
CA ALA A 38 -4.23 -6.58 1.02
C ALA A 38 -3.32 -5.42 1.48
N LEU A 39 -2.74 -4.68 0.54
CA LEU A 39 -1.96 -3.48 0.84
C LEU A 39 -2.82 -2.42 1.52
N ALA A 40 -4.04 -2.19 1.01
CA ALA A 40 -4.94 -1.18 1.57
C ALA A 40 -5.34 -1.48 3.03
N CYS A 41 -5.35 -2.76 3.42
CA CYS A 41 -5.59 -3.19 4.80
C CYS A 41 -4.33 -3.18 5.70
N SER A 42 -3.17 -2.75 5.21
CA SER A 42 -1.87 -2.88 5.91
C SER A 42 -1.58 -1.76 6.92
N TYR A 43 -2.60 -1.25 7.63
CA TYR A 43 -2.41 -0.21 8.66
C TYR A 43 -1.81 -0.75 9.97
N ALA A 44 -1.74 -2.08 10.14
CA ALA A 44 -1.25 -2.69 11.39
C ALA A 44 0.22 -2.35 11.70
N THR A 45 1.00 -1.93 10.71
CA THR A 45 2.41 -1.54 10.91
C THR A 45 2.56 -0.24 11.71
N VAL A 46 1.62 0.70 11.57
CA VAL A 46 1.66 1.99 12.28
C VAL A 46 0.91 1.95 13.62
N VAL A 47 0.20 0.86 13.91
CA VAL A 47 -0.61 0.73 15.14
C VAL A 47 0.25 0.83 16.40
N TYR A 48 1.47 0.30 16.40
CA TYR A 48 2.37 0.38 17.54
C TYR A 48 2.87 1.79 17.80
N ASP A 49 3.23 2.53 16.75
CA ASP A 49 3.66 3.93 16.87
C ASP A 49 2.51 4.82 17.37
N ILE A 50 1.27 4.55 16.93
CA ILE A 50 0.09 5.26 17.44
C ILE A 50 -0.12 4.94 18.92
N MET A 51 -0.03 3.66 19.31
CA MET A 51 -0.21 3.23 20.70
C MET A 51 0.79 3.89 21.64
N ASP A 52 2.04 4.03 21.23
CA ASP A 52 3.10 4.65 22.04
C ASP A 52 2.83 6.15 22.33
N THR A 53 1.99 6.79 21.52
CA THR A 53 1.60 8.21 21.69
C THR A 53 0.30 8.42 22.48
N LEU A 54 -0.43 7.34 22.79
CA LEU A 54 -1.70 7.46 23.49
C LEU A 54 -1.52 7.84 24.96
N LYS A 55 -2.50 8.59 25.49
CA LYS A 55 -2.57 8.88 26.93
C LYS A 55 -2.75 7.58 27.71
N SER A 56 -2.10 7.47 28.85
CA SER A 56 -2.16 6.30 29.75
C SER A 56 -3.57 5.98 30.27
N TYR A 57 -4.47 6.97 30.33
CA TYR A 57 -5.86 6.79 30.72
C TYR A 57 -6.82 7.38 29.67
N PRO A 58 -7.87 6.64 29.24
CA PRO A 58 -8.17 5.23 29.55
C PRO A 58 -7.18 4.27 28.87
N SER A 59 -7.18 2.98 29.22
CA SER A 59 -6.18 2.04 28.65
C SER A 59 -6.09 2.08 27.12
N GLU A 60 -4.87 2.01 26.59
CA GLU A 60 -4.55 2.04 25.15
C GLU A 60 -5.41 1.05 24.36
N ARG A 61 -5.61 -0.16 24.89
CA ARG A 61 -6.47 -1.18 24.29
C ARG A 61 -7.88 -0.69 24.01
N ILE A 62 -8.49 0.08 24.92
CA ILE A 62 -9.86 0.59 24.75
C ILE A 62 -9.88 1.70 23.70
N GLN A 63 -8.94 2.63 23.77
CA GLN A 63 -8.82 3.74 22.81
C GLN A 63 -8.56 3.20 21.40
N MET A 64 -7.57 2.33 21.23
CA MET A 64 -7.23 1.71 19.95
C MET A 64 -8.34 0.83 19.40
N ARG A 65 -9.07 0.08 20.25
CA ARG A 65 -10.20 -0.72 19.76
C ARG A 65 -11.27 0.16 19.12
N LYS A 66 -11.62 1.28 19.77
CA LYS A 66 -12.58 2.24 19.21
C LYS A 66 -12.06 2.88 17.93
N ALA A 67 -10.81 3.34 17.95
CA ALA A 67 -10.17 3.94 16.79
C ALA A 67 -10.09 2.98 15.59
N ASN A 68 -9.69 1.72 15.82
CA ASN A 68 -9.60 0.70 14.77
C ASN A 68 -10.96 0.34 14.19
N VAL A 69 -12.00 0.17 15.03
CA VAL A 69 -13.35 -0.12 14.55
C VAL A 69 -13.86 1.02 13.66
N LEU A 70 -13.72 2.26 14.12
CA LEU A 70 -14.12 3.43 13.35
C LEU A 70 -13.32 3.53 12.04
N GLY A 71 -12.00 3.40 12.13
CA GLY A 71 -11.09 3.48 10.98
C GLY A 71 -11.40 2.43 9.91
N ILE A 72 -11.57 1.16 10.29
CA ILE A 72 -11.90 0.08 9.35
C ILE A 72 -13.26 0.30 8.70
N ILE A 73 -14.28 0.70 9.47
CA ILE A 73 -15.62 0.96 8.93
C ILE A 73 -15.57 2.10 7.91
N THR A 74 -14.95 3.23 8.28
CA THR A 74 -14.79 4.38 7.39
C THR A 74 -14.01 4.02 6.13
N MET A 75 -12.89 3.32 6.27
CA MET A 75 -12.08 2.84 5.14
C MET A 75 -12.89 1.95 4.20
N THR A 76 -13.63 0.99 4.75
CA THR A 76 -14.43 0.04 3.98
C THR A 76 -15.52 0.75 3.19
N ILE A 77 -16.25 1.68 3.83
CA ILE A 77 -17.28 2.48 3.16
C ILE A 77 -16.67 3.31 2.04
N LEU A 78 -15.57 4.03 2.30
CA LEU A 78 -14.94 4.89 1.29
C LEU A 78 -14.39 4.09 0.10
N PHE A 79 -13.76 2.94 0.34
CA PHE A 79 -13.24 2.09 -0.74
C PHE A 79 -14.35 1.45 -1.56
N LEU A 80 -15.43 0.99 -0.92
CA LEU A 80 -16.59 0.47 -1.64
C LEU A 80 -17.27 1.56 -2.45
N LEU A 81 -17.45 2.77 -1.90
CA LEU A 81 -18.02 3.90 -2.66
C LEU A 81 -17.14 4.26 -3.86
N CYS A 82 -15.83 4.37 -3.65
CA CYS A 82 -14.87 4.70 -4.71
C CYS A 82 -14.85 3.61 -5.81
N GLY A 83 -14.83 2.33 -5.41
CA GLY A 83 -14.85 1.21 -6.34
C GLY A 83 -16.17 1.09 -7.10
N CYS A 84 -17.31 1.19 -6.41
CA CYS A 84 -18.63 1.09 -7.02
C CYS A 84 -18.94 2.28 -7.94
N PHE A 85 -18.68 3.52 -7.50
CA PHE A 85 -18.90 4.68 -8.36
C PHE A 85 -17.88 4.80 -9.48
N GLY A 86 -16.62 4.44 -9.24
CA GLY A 86 -15.61 4.34 -10.29
C GLY A 86 -16.04 3.36 -11.38
N TYR A 87 -16.47 2.17 -11.00
CA TYR A 87 -16.98 1.17 -11.93
C TYR A 87 -18.30 1.60 -12.60
N ALA A 88 -19.21 2.26 -11.89
CA ALA A 88 -20.44 2.78 -12.48
C ALA A 88 -20.18 3.89 -13.52
N ALA A 89 -19.13 4.69 -13.33
CA ALA A 89 -18.76 5.77 -14.25
C ALA A 89 -17.98 5.28 -15.47
N PHE A 90 -17.03 4.35 -15.29
CA PHE A 90 -16.09 3.94 -16.34
C PHE A 90 -16.31 2.51 -16.86
N GLY A 91 -17.14 1.71 -16.20
CA GLY A 91 -17.40 0.31 -16.55
C GLY A 91 -16.12 -0.51 -16.63
N ASP A 92 -16.04 -1.36 -17.66
CA ASP A 92 -14.90 -2.25 -17.91
C ASP A 92 -13.57 -1.50 -18.19
N HIS A 93 -13.65 -0.21 -18.49
CA HIS A 93 -12.50 0.66 -18.78
C HIS A 93 -11.99 1.42 -17.56
N THR A 94 -12.43 1.07 -16.35
CA THR A 94 -12.00 1.72 -15.12
C THR A 94 -10.47 1.68 -14.98
N PRO A 95 -9.78 2.83 -14.93
CA PRO A 95 -8.34 2.87 -14.74
C PRO A 95 -8.00 2.62 -13.27
N GLY A 96 -6.83 2.03 -13.02
CA GLY A 96 -6.41 1.75 -11.64
C GLY A 96 -6.14 3.02 -10.80
N ASN A 97 -5.81 4.14 -11.45
CA ASN A 97 -5.95 5.46 -10.85
C ASN A 97 -7.14 6.18 -11.50
N ILE A 98 -8.24 6.30 -10.76
CA ILE A 98 -9.49 6.90 -11.23
C ILE A 98 -9.27 8.32 -11.78
N LEU A 99 -8.36 9.11 -11.21
CA LEU A 99 -8.08 10.47 -11.69
C LEU A 99 -7.48 10.52 -13.10
N THR A 100 -6.86 9.43 -13.56
CA THR A 100 -6.34 9.34 -14.94
C THR A 100 -7.45 9.07 -15.97
N GLY A 101 -8.60 8.55 -15.54
CA GLY A 101 -9.74 8.29 -16.42
C GLY A 101 -10.45 9.54 -16.93
N PHE A 102 -10.28 10.65 -16.22
CA PHE A 102 -10.90 11.94 -16.56
C PHE A 102 -10.04 12.80 -17.50
N GLY A 103 -8.94 12.26 -18.05
CA GLY A 103 -7.82 13.01 -18.66
C GLY A 103 -8.14 14.25 -19.51
N PHE A 104 -9.25 14.27 -20.25
CA PHE A 104 -9.67 15.40 -21.09
C PHE A 104 -11.12 15.87 -20.85
N TYR A 105 -11.80 15.35 -19.83
CA TYR A 105 -13.19 15.69 -19.55
C TYR A 105 -13.27 16.92 -18.64
N GLU A 106 -14.06 17.92 -19.06
CA GLU A 106 -14.32 19.10 -18.25
C GLU A 106 -15.07 18.71 -16.95
N PRO A 107 -14.67 19.25 -15.78
CA PRO A 107 -13.71 20.33 -15.60
C PRO A 107 -12.31 19.92 -15.06
N PHE A 108 -11.25 20.36 -15.74
CA PHE A 108 -9.85 20.11 -15.39
C PHE A 108 -9.44 20.60 -13.99
N TRP A 109 -10.06 21.67 -13.48
CA TRP A 109 -9.74 22.22 -12.16
C TRP A 109 -10.04 21.23 -11.03
N LEU A 110 -11.06 20.38 -11.19
CA LEU A 110 -11.44 19.40 -10.17
C LEU A 110 -10.39 18.28 -10.08
N VAL A 111 -9.91 17.80 -11.23
CA VAL A 111 -8.80 16.84 -11.31
C VAL A 111 -7.52 17.43 -10.74
N ALA A 112 -7.24 18.72 -11.00
CA ALA A 112 -6.08 19.41 -10.44
C ALA A 112 -6.14 19.49 -8.91
N ILE A 113 -7.29 19.87 -8.33
CA ILE A 113 -7.48 19.88 -6.87
C ILE A 113 -7.28 18.47 -6.29
N GLY A 114 -7.85 17.44 -6.91
CA GLY A 114 -7.65 16.06 -6.49
C GLY A 114 -6.17 15.66 -6.43
N ASN A 115 -5.40 15.99 -7.47
CA ASN A 115 -3.96 15.74 -7.49
C ASN A 115 -3.18 16.55 -6.44
N VAL A 116 -3.56 17.81 -6.19
CA VAL A 116 -2.97 18.63 -5.11
C VAL A 116 -3.23 17.98 -3.74
N CYS A 117 -4.45 17.52 -3.48
CA CYS A 117 -4.78 16.80 -2.25
C CYS A 117 -3.95 15.52 -2.09
N ILE A 118 -3.75 14.76 -3.16
CA ILE A 118 -2.87 13.58 -3.15
C ILE A 118 -1.44 13.97 -2.79
N ILE A 119 -0.89 15.04 -3.38
CA ILE A 119 0.46 15.51 -3.08
C ILE A 119 0.59 15.88 -1.60
N ILE A 120 -0.33 16.68 -1.07
CA ILE A 120 -0.33 17.10 0.33
C ILE A 120 -0.37 15.87 1.26
N HIS A 121 -1.27 14.92 0.97
CA HIS A 121 -1.36 13.68 1.73
C HIS A 121 -0.06 12.86 1.65
N MET A 122 0.51 12.71 0.45
CA MET A 122 1.69 11.88 0.22
C MET A 122 2.95 12.46 0.90
N VAL A 123 3.07 13.79 0.97
CA VAL A 123 4.13 14.45 1.73
C VAL A 123 4.04 14.07 3.21
N GLY A 124 2.84 14.13 3.81
CA GLY A 124 2.63 13.72 5.19
C GLY A 124 2.92 12.24 5.42
N ALA A 125 2.40 11.36 4.57
CA ALA A 125 2.61 9.92 4.65
C ALA A 125 4.11 9.56 4.54
N TYR A 126 4.83 10.18 3.60
CA TYR A 126 6.28 9.98 3.46
C TYR A 126 7.03 10.35 4.74
N GLN A 127 6.70 11.47 5.39
CA GLN A 127 7.36 11.87 6.63
C GLN A 127 7.13 10.87 7.76
N VAL A 128 5.96 10.24 7.85
CA VAL A 128 5.70 9.23 8.90
C VAL A 128 6.41 7.92 8.56
N LEU A 129 6.30 7.45 7.32
CA LEU A 129 6.78 6.12 6.92
C LEU A 129 8.30 6.04 6.70
N ALA A 130 8.97 7.14 6.33
CA ALA A 130 10.42 7.14 6.11
C ALA A 130 11.23 7.20 7.41
N GLN A 131 10.67 7.75 8.50
CA GLN A 131 11.40 7.98 9.75
C GLN A 131 11.89 6.69 10.43
N PRO A 132 11.08 5.61 10.55
CA PRO A 132 11.56 4.34 11.09
C PRO A 132 12.75 3.79 10.30
N LEU A 133 12.69 3.85 8.97
CA LEU A 133 13.78 3.39 8.11
C LEU A 133 15.06 4.21 8.30
N PHE A 134 14.95 5.55 8.29
CA PHE A 134 16.08 6.43 8.55
C PHE A 134 16.68 6.16 9.93
N ARG A 135 15.85 5.99 10.95
CA ARG A 135 16.30 5.70 12.32
C ARG A 135 17.04 4.37 12.42
N ILE A 136 16.56 3.31 11.76
CA ILE A 136 17.23 2.00 11.77
C ILE A 136 18.62 2.09 11.14
N VAL A 137 18.73 2.72 9.97
CA VAL A 137 20.03 2.86 9.27
C VAL A 137 20.98 3.75 10.06
N GLU A 138 20.49 4.87 10.59
CA GLU A 138 21.28 5.81 11.38
C GLU A 138 21.77 5.20 12.69
N MET A 139 20.89 4.50 13.41
CA MET A 139 21.25 3.81 14.65
C MET A 139 22.25 2.68 14.38
N GLY A 140 22.04 1.89 13.32
CA GLY A 140 22.98 0.85 12.91
C GLY A 140 24.36 1.40 12.57
N ALA A 141 24.43 2.51 11.82
CA ALA A 141 25.69 3.18 11.49
C ALA A 141 26.39 3.72 12.74
N ASN A 142 25.65 4.34 13.66
CA ASN A 142 26.20 4.84 14.93
C ASN A 142 26.78 3.70 15.79
N MET A 143 26.10 2.55 15.86
CA MET A 143 26.57 1.38 16.60
C MET A 143 27.80 0.72 15.96
N MET A 144 27.85 0.67 14.63
CA MET A 144 28.94 0.02 13.90
C MET A 144 30.22 0.87 13.85
N TRP A 145 30.08 2.20 13.78
CA TRP A 145 31.20 3.14 13.74
C TRP A 145 31.08 4.24 14.80
N PRO A 146 31.17 3.90 16.09
CA PRO A 146 30.97 4.85 17.19
C PRO A 146 32.06 5.92 17.27
N ARG A 147 33.24 5.68 16.67
CA ARG A 147 34.37 6.62 16.65
C ARG A 147 34.45 7.48 15.39
N SER A 148 33.52 7.32 14.44
CA SER A 148 33.56 8.07 13.19
C SER A 148 32.98 9.47 13.38
N ASP A 149 33.80 10.49 13.14
CA ASP A 149 33.37 11.88 13.14
C ASP A 149 32.38 12.18 12.01
N PHE A 150 32.41 11.45 10.90
CA PHE A 150 31.44 11.66 9.82
C PHE A 150 30.02 11.24 10.23
N ILE A 151 29.91 10.15 10.99
CA ILE A 151 28.65 9.52 11.38
C ILE A 151 28.06 10.17 12.64
N ASN A 152 28.88 10.46 13.64
CA ASN A 152 28.38 10.90 14.96
C ASN A 152 28.47 12.42 15.18
N ASN A 153 29.26 13.16 14.38
CA ASN A 153 29.45 14.59 14.61
C ASN A 153 28.23 15.41 14.14
N GLU A 154 27.65 16.16 15.06
CA GLU A 154 26.63 17.16 14.76
C GLU A 154 27.28 18.53 14.59
N ARG A 155 27.41 18.98 13.33
CA ARG A 155 27.91 20.33 13.02
C ARG A 155 26.79 21.33 13.23
N LYS A 156 26.98 22.24 14.18
CA LYS A 156 26.08 23.39 14.38
C LYS A 156 26.32 24.40 13.27
N HIS A 157 25.28 24.79 12.56
CA HIS A 157 25.29 25.87 11.58
C HIS A 157 24.32 26.95 12.05
N LYS A 158 24.80 28.20 12.12
CA LYS A 158 23.93 29.36 12.34
C LYS A 158 23.52 29.94 10.99
N ILE A 159 22.21 30.03 10.75
CA ILE A 159 21.63 30.84 9.69
C ILE A 159 20.76 31.91 10.36
N GLY A 160 21.27 33.14 10.40
CA GLY A 160 20.64 34.24 11.13
C GLY A 160 20.49 33.96 12.63
N SER A 161 19.26 34.06 13.14
CA SER A 161 18.90 33.74 14.54
C SER A 161 18.79 32.23 14.82
N LEU A 162 18.62 31.41 13.78
CA LEU A 162 18.36 29.98 13.91
C LEU A 162 19.67 29.18 13.94
N THR A 163 19.77 28.28 14.92
CA THR A 163 20.86 27.30 15.02
C THR A 163 20.33 25.94 14.56
N PHE A 164 21.00 25.33 13.59
CA PHE A 164 20.66 24.00 13.08
C PHE A 164 21.80 23.03 13.34
N ASN A 165 21.48 21.85 13.87
CA ASN A 165 22.45 20.77 14.01
C ASN A 165 22.37 19.88 12.77
N VAL A 166 23.39 19.93 11.91
CA VAL A 166 23.45 19.13 10.69
C VAL A 166 24.47 18.00 10.89
N ASN A 167 24.01 16.78 10.66
CA ASN A 167 24.86 15.61 10.59
C ASN A 167 25.05 15.27 9.09
N LEU A 168 26.30 15.23 8.62
CA LEU A 168 26.57 15.04 7.19
C LEU A 168 26.19 13.65 6.71
N PHE A 169 26.38 12.62 7.53
CA PHE A 169 25.95 11.27 7.20
C PHE A 169 24.42 11.22 7.00
N ARG A 170 23.64 11.77 7.95
CA ARG A 170 22.16 11.83 7.83
C ARG A 170 21.74 12.55 6.55
N LEU A 171 22.39 13.68 6.23
CA LEU A 171 22.08 14.46 5.04
C LEU A 171 22.35 13.65 3.76
N ILE A 172 23.58 13.14 3.60
CA ILE A 172 24.00 12.43 2.38
C ILE A 172 23.16 11.16 2.17
N TRP A 173 23.01 10.33 3.21
CA TRP A 173 22.25 9.09 3.10
C TRP A 173 20.78 9.33 2.76
N ARG A 174 20.11 10.27 3.44
CA ARG A 174 18.70 10.60 3.16
C ARG A 174 18.53 11.15 1.75
N THR A 175 19.45 11.98 1.26
CA THR A 175 19.44 12.47 -0.13
C THR A 175 19.61 11.32 -1.13
N ILE A 176 20.56 10.41 -0.91
CA ILE A 176 20.75 9.23 -1.75
C ILE A 176 19.46 8.37 -1.78
N PHE A 177 18.85 8.14 -0.61
CA PHE A 177 17.60 7.39 -0.52
C PHE A 177 16.49 8.02 -1.37
N VAL A 178 16.30 9.34 -1.27
CA VAL A 178 15.29 10.07 -2.05
C VAL A 178 15.58 9.99 -3.55
N ILE A 179 16.85 10.15 -3.96
CA ILE A 179 17.25 10.02 -5.36
C ILE A 179 16.94 8.62 -5.89
N MET A 180 17.32 7.57 -5.16
CA MET A 180 17.03 6.19 -5.55
C MET A 180 15.53 5.92 -5.66
N ALA A 181 14.75 6.34 -4.67
CA ALA A 181 13.29 6.19 -4.70
C ALA A 181 12.65 6.90 -5.90
N THR A 182 13.16 8.09 -6.23
CA THR A 182 12.70 8.88 -7.38
C THR A 182 13.02 8.19 -8.71
N VAL A 183 14.24 7.67 -8.86
CA VAL A 183 14.66 6.92 -10.06
C VAL A 183 13.81 5.66 -10.23
N ILE A 184 13.58 4.93 -9.13
CA ILE A 184 12.72 3.73 -9.13
C ILE A 184 11.29 4.10 -9.55
N ALA A 185 10.73 5.19 -9.01
CA ALA A 185 9.39 5.66 -9.37
C ALA A 185 9.29 6.06 -10.84
N MET A 186 10.33 6.68 -11.41
CA MET A 186 10.39 7.00 -12.85
C MET A 186 10.51 5.75 -13.73
N ALA A 187 11.20 4.71 -13.25
CA ALA A 187 11.43 3.48 -14.01
C ALA A 187 10.21 2.52 -14.03
N MET A 188 9.29 2.64 -13.06
CA MET A 188 8.14 1.73 -12.91
C MET A 188 6.79 2.45 -13.06
N PRO A 189 6.27 2.63 -14.30
CA PRO A 189 4.98 3.30 -14.54
C PRO A 189 3.74 2.43 -14.22
N PHE A 190 3.93 1.20 -13.74
CA PHE A 190 2.87 0.24 -13.41
C PHE A 190 2.56 0.25 -11.90
N PHE A 191 1.95 1.35 -11.46
CA PHE A 191 1.65 1.63 -10.06
C PHE A 191 0.84 0.50 -9.38
N ASN A 192 -0.21 0.00 -10.02
CA ASN A 192 -1.12 -0.97 -9.40
C ASN A 192 -0.47 -2.34 -9.23
N GLU A 193 0.31 -2.80 -10.19
CA GLU A 193 1.02 -4.07 -10.09
C GLU A 193 2.13 -4.00 -9.04
N PHE A 194 2.77 -2.84 -8.89
CA PHE A 194 3.74 -2.62 -7.82
C PHE A 194 3.09 -2.61 -6.43
N LEU A 195 1.95 -1.91 -6.27
CA LEU A 195 1.17 -1.94 -5.03
C LEU A 195 0.70 -3.36 -4.70
N ALA A 196 0.23 -4.11 -5.69
CA ALA A 196 -0.19 -5.50 -5.51
C ALA A 196 0.96 -6.37 -5.00
N LEU A 197 2.16 -6.16 -5.52
CA LEU A 197 3.36 -6.87 -5.09
C LEU A 197 3.77 -6.51 -3.65
N LEU A 198 3.74 -5.22 -3.30
CA LEU A 198 3.99 -4.77 -1.92
C LEU A 198 2.95 -5.36 -0.95
N GLY A 199 1.68 -5.37 -1.34
CA GLY A 199 0.61 -5.99 -0.57
C GLY A 199 0.83 -7.49 -0.38
N ALA A 200 1.19 -8.20 -1.44
CA ALA A 200 1.46 -9.63 -1.40
C ALA A 200 2.59 -9.98 -0.40
N PHE A 201 3.70 -9.23 -0.45
CA PHE A 201 4.85 -9.44 0.43
C PHE A 201 4.62 -8.97 1.87
N GLY A 202 3.93 -7.85 2.08
CA GLY A 202 3.70 -7.32 3.42
C GLY A 202 2.59 -8.07 4.17
N PHE A 203 1.51 -8.42 3.48
CA PHE A 203 0.28 -8.88 4.10
C PHE A 203 0.44 -10.16 4.94
N TRP A 204 0.82 -11.27 4.32
CA TRP A 204 0.91 -12.53 5.06
C TRP A 204 1.93 -12.48 6.20
N PRO A 205 3.21 -12.15 6.01
CA PRO A 205 4.16 -12.22 7.11
C PRO A 205 3.83 -11.18 8.20
N LEU A 206 3.63 -9.92 7.84
CA LEU A 206 3.55 -8.82 8.83
C LEU A 206 2.16 -8.64 9.42
N ILE A 207 1.11 -8.81 8.63
CA ILE A 207 -0.27 -8.49 9.06
C ILE A 207 -0.97 -9.73 9.62
N VAL A 208 -0.65 -10.92 9.12
CA VAL A 208 -1.34 -12.16 9.50
C VAL A 208 -0.47 -13.08 10.35
N PHE A 209 0.63 -13.58 9.80
CA PHE A 209 1.45 -14.61 10.42
C PHE A 209 2.05 -14.16 11.75
N PHE A 210 2.78 -13.04 11.76
CA PHE A 210 3.42 -12.54 12.99
C PHE A 210 2.39 -12.28 14.12
N PRO A 211 1.30 -11.54 13.89
CA PRO A 211 0.28 -11.32 14.92
C PRO A 211 -0.42 -12.61 15.38
N VAL A 212 -0.69 -13.56 14.48
CA VAL A 212 -1.30 -14.85 14.83
C VAL A 212 -0.38 -15.67 15.72
N GLN A 213 0.91 -15.79 15.37
CA GLN A 213 1.88 -16.52 16.19
C GLN A 213 2.10 -15.83 17.54
N MET A 214 2.16 -14.49 17.55
CA MET A 214 2.23 -13.70 18.78
C MET A 214 1.01 -13.96 19.68
N HIS A 215 -0.19 -14.00 19.11
CA HIS A 215 -1.42 -14.30 19.86
C HIS A 215 -1.41 -15.70 20.46
N ILE A 216 -1.01 -16.72 19.68
CA ILE A 216 -0.89 -18.10 20.14
C ILE A 216 0.11 -18.20 21.30
N SER A 217 1.27 -17.56 21.18
CA SER A 217 2.32 -17.55 22.20
C SER A 217 1.89 -16.81 23.47
N GLN A 218 1.27 -15.63 23.34
CA GLN A 218 0.82 -14.82 24.48
C GLN A 218 -0.33 -15.48 25.25
N LYS A 219 -1.24 -16.16 24.54
CA LYS A 219 -2.39 -16.86 25.15
C LYS A 219 -2.13 -18.32 25.48
N GLN A 220 -0.92 -18.83 25.22
CA GLN A 220 -0.54 -20.23 25.46
C GLN A 220 -1.60 -21.21 24.91
N ILE A 221 -2.03 -20.99 23.67
CA ILE A 221 -3.09 -21.80 23.06
C ILE A 221 -2.55 -23.19 22.79
N ASN A 222 -3.21 -24.22 23.35
CA ASN A 222 -2.84 -25.62 23.14
C ASN A 222 -2.76 -25.97 21.66
N ARG A 223 -1.64 -26.59 21.27
CA ARG A 223 -1.46 -27.14 19.91
C ARG A 223 -2.56 -28.17 19.63
N PHE A 224 -3.07 -28.18 18.40
CA PHE A 224 -4.19 -29.01 17.95
C PHE A 224 -5.56 -28.73 18.59
N SER A 225 -5.69 -27.71 19.44
CA SER A 225 -7.02 -27.19 19.80
C SER A 225 -7.73 -26.65 18.56
N LEU A 226 -9.07 -26.72 18.53
CA LEU A 226 -9.88 -26.09 17.46
C LEU A 226 -9.49 -24.63 17.22
N LYS A 227 -9.23 -23.85 18.28
CA LYS A 227 -8.80 -22.45 18.15
C LYS A 227 -7.45 -22.32 17.44
N TRP A 228 -6.50 -23.21 17.76
CA TRP A 228 -5.20 -23.25 17.11
C TRP A 228 -5.34 -23.63 15.63
N CYS A 229 -6.13 -24.67 15.33
CA CYS A 229 -6.38 -25.10 13.94
C CYS A 229 -7.02 -24.00 13.10
N VAL A 230 -8.02 -23.28 13.62
CA VAL A 230 -8.65 -22.15 12.92
C VAL A 230 -7.66 -21.02 12.66
N LEU A 231 -6.82 -20.66 13.62
CA LEU A 231 -5.81 -19.61 13.47
C LEU A 231 -4.73 -19.99 12.43
N GLN A 232 -4.28 -21.24 12.43
CA GLN A 232 -3.32 -21.73 11.43
C GLN A 232 -3.95 -21.82 10.04
N LEU A 233 -5.20 -22.30 9.94
CA LEU A 233 -5.94 -22.33 8.68
C LEU A 233 -6.11 -20.92 8.11
N LEU A 234 -6.50 -19.94 8.93
CA LEU A 234 -6.58 -18.54 8.54
C LEU A 234 -5.23 -18.04 7.99
N SER A 235 -4.14 -18.29 8.72
CA SER A 235 -2.80 -17.89 8.26
C SER A 235 -2.41 -18.57 6.95
N PHE A 236 -2.72 -19.85 6.78
CA PHE A 236 -2.43 -20.60 5.56
C PHE A 236 -3.26 -20.13 4.37
N VAL A 237 -4.54 -19.83 4.55
CA VAL A 237 -5.39 -19.26 3.48
C VAL A 237 -4.85 -17.88 3.07
N CYS A 238 -4.51 -17.01 4.02
CA CYS A 238 -3.90 -15.72 3.73
C CYS A 238 -2.53 -15.86 3.04
N PHE A 239 -1.75 -16.89 3.37
CA PHE A 239 -0.50 -17.21 2.66
C PHE A 239 -0.77 -17.53 1.19
N LEU A 240 -1.73 -18.41 0.90
CA LEU A 240 -2.09 -18.76 -0.47
C LEU A 240 -2.58 -17.53 -1.25
N ILE A 241 -3.38 -16.65 -0.63
CA ILE A 241 -3.81 -15.39 -1.23
C ILE A 241 -2.61 -14.49 -1.55
N SER A 242 -1.66 -14.33 -0.63
CA SER A 242 -0.43 -13.57 -0.84
C SER A 242 0.41 -14.15 -1.99
N VAL A 243 0.58 -15.47 -2.06
CA VAL A 243 1.30 -16.13 -3.15
C VAL A 243 0.60 -15.89 -4.49
N ALA A 244 -0.72 -16.09 -4.54
CA ALA A 244 -1.49 -15.89 -5.77
C ALA A 244 -1.42 -14.42 -6.23
N ALA A 245 -1.50 -13.47 -5.29
CA ALA A 245 -1.34 -12.04 -5.57
C ALA A 245 0.06 -11.70 -6.10
N ALA A 246 1.12 -12.28 -5.52
CA ALA A 246 2.49 -12.10 -6.01
C ALA A 246 2.66 -12.63 -7.44
N VAL A 247 2.09 -13.79 -7.76
CA VAL A 247 2.12 -14.35 -9.12
C VAL A 247 1.34 -13.46 -10.10
N GLY A 248 0.15 -13.00 -9.73
CA GLY A 248 -0.64 -12.09 -10.56
C GLY A 248 0.06 -10.75 -10.81
N ALA A 249 0.66 -10.16 -9.77
CA ALA A 249 1.41 -8.92 -9.88
C ALA A 249 2.67 -9.07 -10.75
N THR A 250 3.45 -10.13 -10.56
CA THR A 250 4.67 -10.37 -11.38
C THR A 250 4.33 -10.63 -12.84
N HIS A 251 3.24 -11.35 -13.12
CA HIS A 251 2.73 -11.51 -14.49
C HIS A 251 2.38 -10.15 -15.11
N GLY A 252 1.65 -9.30 -14.38
CA GLY A 252 1.30 -7.95 -14.82
C GLY A 252 2.53 -7.08 -15.11
N ILE A 253 3.51 -7.07 -14.21
CA ILE A 253 4.78 -6.37 -14.39
C ILE A 253 5.51 -6.88 -15.64
N SER A 254 5.64 -8.20 -15.81
CA SER A 254 6.33 -8.80 -16.96
C SER A 254 5.65 -8.47 -18.30
N LYS A 255 4.32 -8.42 -18.34
CA LYS A 255 3.54 -8.04 -19.53
C LYS A 255 3.69 -6.55 -19.86
N ASN A 256 3.86 -5.71 -18.85
CA ASN A 256 3.98 -4.26 -19.01
C ASN A 256 5.42 -3.82 -19.31
N ILE A 257 6.44 -4.44 -18.70
CA ILE A 257 7.85 -4.09 -18.90
C ILE A 257 8.31 -4.42 -20.32
N THR A 258 7.80 -5.49 -20.92
CA THR A 258 8.08 -5.85 -22.32
C THR A 258 7.52 -4.84 -23.32
N LYS A 259 6.50 -4.07 -22.94
CA LYS A 259 5.91 -3.00 -23.75
C LYS A 259 6.59 -1.64 -23.52
N TYR A 260 7.24 -1.47 -22.38
CA TYR A 260 7.84 -0.19 -21.99
C TYR A 260 9.30 -0.09 -22.44
N LYS A 261 9.61 0.92 -23.25
CA LYS A 261 11.00 1.31 -23.55
C LYS A 261 11.42 2.37 -22.54
N LEU A 262 12.30 1.99 -21.61
CA LEU A 262 12.86 2.87 -20.59
C LEU A 262 13.39 4.17 -21.23
N PHE A 263 12.88 5.30 -20.74
CA PHE A 263 13.29 6.66 -21.12
C PHE A 263 13.10 7.08 -22.59
N ARG A 264 12.22 6.41 -23.36
CA ARG A 264 11.80 6.95 -24.67
C ARG A 264 10.52 7.77 -24.55
N TYR A 265 10.64 9.07 -24.81
CA TYR A 265 9.52 9.97 -25.05
C TYR A 265 8.80 9.58 -26.35
N LYS A 266 7.48 9.35 -26.30
CA LYS A 266 6.66 9.31 -27.52
C LYS A 266 6.48 10.76 -27.97
N GLN A 267 7.16 11.15 -29.06
CA GLN A 267 6.76 12.31 -29.85
C GLN A 267 5.41 12.05 -30.51
#